data_AF-A0A350QR91-F1
#
_entry.id   AF-A0A350QR91-F1
#
_cell.length_a   1.000
_cell.length_b   1.000
_cell.length_c   1.000
_cell.angle_alpha   90.00
_cell.angle_beta   90.00
_cell.angle_gamma   90.00
#
_symmetry.space_group_name_H-M   'P 1'
#
loop_
_entity.id
_entity.type
_entity.pdbx_description
1 polymer ?
#
loop_
_entity_poly.entity_id
_entity_poly.type
_entity_poly.pdbx_seq_one_letter_code
_entity_poly.pdbx_strand_id
1 'polypeptide(L)'
;MGKGLFKIYVGNLDYKVTEFSVRRLFEPFGELEDVAMATDKETGKPRGFAIVMMRDHSQGHTAINGVQGRRLMGRPLVVNEAVQKKGGKNRPKIGPPDSVPQTSSGTGRTSTISSAPASPVRVSTSRALHDKSADGQVSKRNPRRSAGRNPRRST
;
A
#
# COMPACT_ATOMS: atom_id res chain seq x y z
N MET A 1 18.17 -6.19 19.12
CA MET A 1 16.76 -5.81 18.90
C MET A 1 16.32 -6.44 17.59
N GLY A 2 15.37 -7.38 17.63
CA GLY A 2 14.87 -8.02 16.41
C GLY A 2 14.14 -6.98 15.57
N LYS A 3 14.76 -6.53 14.48
CA LYS A 3 14.10 -5.68 13.49
C LYS A 3 12.91 -6.47 12.94
N GLY A 4 11.70 -5.99 13.18
CA GLY A 4 10.51 -6.60 12.62
C GLY A 4 10.54 -6.47 11.09
N LEU A 5 10.32 -7.58 10.39
CA LEU A 5 10.14 -7.58 8.93
C LEU A 5 8.87 -6.80 8.60
N PHE A 6 9.01 -5.76 7.78
CA PHE A 6 7.88 -4.96 7.35
C PHE A 6 7.31 -5.53 6.06
N LYS A 7 6.01 -5.81 6.04
CA LYS A 7 5.34 -6.33 4.86
C LYS A 7 4.57 -5.24 4.16
N ILE A 8 4.71 -5.22 2.85
CA ILE A 8 4.04 -4.29 1.96
C ILE A 8 3.20 -5.09 0.99
N TYR A 9 1.92 -4.74 0.89
CA TYR A 9 1.03 -5.21 -0.14
C TYR A 9 1.12 -4.27 -1.34
N VAL A 10 1.31 -4.83 -2.53
CA VAL A 10 1.30 -4.11 -3.80
C VAL A 10 0.23 -4.72 -4.70
N GLY A 11 -0.82 -3.96 -4.99
CA GLY A 11 -1.96 -4.35 -5.82
C GLY A 11 -2.13 -3.45 -7.05
N ASN A 12 -3.08 -3.86 -7.90
CA ASN A 12 -3.33 -3.25 -9.21
C ASN A 12 -2.10 -3.25 -10.14
N LEU A 13 -1.26 -4.28 -10.01
CA LEU A 13 -0.14 -4.52 -10.92
C LEU A 13 -0.67 -5.07 -12.25
N ASP A 14 -0.01 -4.70 -13.34
CA ASP A 14 -0.31 -5.26 -14.65
C ASP A 14 0.21 -6.70 -14.77
N TYR A 15 -0.42 -7.50 -15.63
CA TYR A 15 -0.04 -8.91 -15.83
C TYR A 15 1.36 -9.07 -16.43
N LYS A 16 1.91 -8.02 -17.03
CA LYS A 16 3.27 -8.01 -17.57
C LYS A 16 4.34 -7.71 -16.51
N VAL A 17 3.93 -7.31 -15.30
CA VAL A 17 4.88 -6.95 -14.24
C VAL A 17 5.46 -8.22 -13.61
N THR A 18 6.80 -8.27 -13.58
CA THR A 18 7.56 -9.37 -12.98
C THR A 18 8.12 -8.98 -11.62
N GLU A 19 8.57 -9.97 -10.85
CA GLU A 19 9.23 -9.75 -9.55
C GLU A 19 10.38 -8.75 -9.67
N PHE A 20 11.18 -8.88 -10.73
CA PHE A 20 12.29 -7.97 -11.02
C PHE A 20 11.86 -6.51 -11.16
N SER A 21 10.69 -6.27 -11.77
CA SER A 21 10.14 -4.92 -11.94
C SER A 21 9.69 -4.33 -10.60
N VAL A 22 9.08 -5.15 -9.74
CA VAL A 22 8.72 -4.76 -8.37
C VAL A 22 9.99 -4.48 -7.58
N ARG A 23 10.98 -5.37 -7.63
CA ARG A 23 12.26 -5.20 -6.93
C ARG A 23 12.93 -3.88 -7.29
N ARG A 24 13.11 -3.59 -8.59
CA ARG A 24 13.68 -2.31 -9.07
C ARG A 24 12.90 -1.08 -8.60
N LEU A 25 11.58 -1.20 -8.47
CA LEU A 25 10.74 -0.10 -8.01
C LEU A 25 10.95 0.20 -6.52
N PHE A 26 11.22 -0.83 -5.71
CA PHE A 26 11.41 -0.74 -4.27
C PHE A 26 12.88 -0.58 -3.83
N GLU A 27 13.84 -0.97 -4.68
CA GLU A 27 15.29 -0.86 -4.49
C GLU A 27 15.78 0.54 -4.03
N PRO A 28 15.32 1.67 -4.59
CA PRO A 28 15.76 2.99 -4.13
C PRO A 28 15.20 3.39 -2.76
N PHE A 29 14.18 2.70 -2.27
CA PHE A 29 13.56 2.99 -0.97
C PHE A 29 14.13 2.12 0.16
N GLY A 30 14.74 0.98 -0.18
CA GLY A 30 15.43 0.14 0.79
C GLY A 30 15.77 -1.28 0.35
N GLU A 31 16.32 -2.05 1.29
CA GLU A 31 16.66 -3.46 1.08
C GLU A 31 15.43 -4.37 1.26
N LEU A 32 15.11 -5.11 0.18
CA LEU A 32 14.08 -6.14 0.17
C LEU A 32 14.65 -7.45 0.73
N GLU A 33 13.99 -8.02 1.73
CA GLU A 33 14.31 -9.37 2.24
C GLU A 33 13.70 -10.45 1.34
N ASP A 34 12.44 -10.27 0.93
CA ASP A 34 11.69 -11.29 0.18
C ASP A 34 10.63 -10.64 -0.71
N VAL A 35 10.33 -11.24 -1.86
CA VAL A 35 9.26 -10.79 -2.75
C VAL A 35 8.42 -12.00 -3.14
N ALA A 36 7.13 -11.96 -2.80
CA ALA A 36 6.18 -12.99 -3.12
C ALA A 36 5.19 -12.48 -4.17
N MET A 37 5.33 -12.97 -5.41
CA MET A 37 4.36 -12.74 -6.48
C MET A 37 3.16 -13.66 -6.30
N ALA A 38 1.95 -13.09 -6.27
CA ALA A 38 0.76 -13.91 -6.21
C ALA A 38 0.27 -14.24 -7.62
N THR A 39 0.56 -15.47 -8.02
CA THR A 39 0.08 -16.07 -9.26
C THR A 39 -1.10 -16.99 -9.00
N ASP A 40 -2.00 -17.03 -9.95
CA ASP A 40 -3.09 -17.98 -9.98
C ASP A 40 -2.53 -19.36 -10.30
N LYS A 41 -2.82 -20.36 -9.45
CA LYS A 41 -2.24 -21.70 -9.56
C LYS A 41 -2.84 -22.52 -10.70
N GLU A 42 -4.07 -22.23 -11.11
CA GLU A 42 -4.76 -22.97 -12.16
C GLU A 42 -4.37 -22.45 -13.54
N THR A 43 -4.23 -21.14 -13.70
CA THR A 43 -3.92 -20.51 -14.99
C THR A 43 -2.46 -20.08 -15.15
N GLY A 44 -1.68 -20.08 -14.06
CA GLY A 44 -0.31 -19.55 -14.02
C GLY A 44 -0.23 -18.03 -14.21
N LYS A 45 -1.38 -17.34 -14.30
CA LYS A 45 -1.42 -15.90 -14.58
C LYS A 45 -1.22 -15.11 -13.29
N PRO A 46 -0.44 -14.01 -13.30
CA PRO A 46 -0.33 -13.14 -12.14
C PRO A 46 -1.69 -12.55 -11.81
N ARG A 47 -2.07 -12.56 -10.53
CA ARG A 47 -3.36 -11.99 -10.11
C ARG A 47 -3.34 -10.46 -9.99
N GLY A 48 -2.24 -9.83 -10.41
CA GLY A 48 -2.04 -8.38 -10.33
C GLY A 48 -1.74 -7.88 -8.92
N PHE A 49 -1.20 -8.74 -8.05
CA PHE A 49 -0.74 -8.37 -6.72
C PHE A 49 0.55 -9.11 -6.31
N ALA A 50 1.33 -8.45 -5.47
CA ALA A 50 2.58 -8.94 -4.91
C ALA A 50 2.69 -8.51 -3.44
N ILE A 51 3.45 -9.28 -2.67
CA ILE A 51 3.80 -8.95 -1.29
C ILE A 51 5.31 -8.79 -1.23
N VAL A 52 5.77 -7.67 -0.67
CA VAL A 52 7.19 -7.36 -0.48
C VAL A 52 7.50 -7.36 1.00
N MET A 53 8.58 -8.03 1.40
CA MET A 53 9.16 -7.94 2.74
C MET A 53 10.38 -7.03 2.72
N MET A 54 10.39 -6.03 3.60
CA MET A 54 11.50 -5.12 3.82
C MET A 54 12.20 -5.44 5.16
N ARG A 55 13.51 -5.18 5.21
CA ARG A 55 14.34 -5.34 6.42
C ARG A 55 13.97 -4.40 7.58
N ASP A 56 13.48 -3.20 7.26
CA ASP A 56 13.12 -2.18 8.25
C ASP A 56 11.73 -1.58 7.98
N HIS A 57 11.00 -1.26 9.06
CA HIS A 57 9.72 -0.53 9.00
C HIS A 57 9.87 0.88 8.39
N SER A 58 10.94 1.60 8.74
CA SER A 58 11.16 2.97 8.22
C SER A 58 11.27 2.99 6.69
N GLN A 59 12.10 2.09 6.13
CA GLN A 59 12.26 1.91 4.69
C GLN A 59 10.91 1.54 4.04
N GLY A 60 10.12 0.70 4.71
CA GLY A 60 8.83 0.29 4.23
C GLY A 60 7.77 1.40 4.18
N HIS A 61 7.66 2.24 5.21
CA HIS A 61 6.77 3.40 5.19
C HIS A 61 7.16 4.41 4.11
N THR A 62 8.45 4.68 3.93
CA THR A 62 8.93 5.56 2.86
C THR A 62 8.59 4.98 1.48
N ALA A 63 8.76 3.67 1.30
CA ALA A 63 8.38 2.99 0.06
C ALA A 63 6.87 3.07 -0.23
N ILE A 64 6.02 2.86 0.77
CA ILE A 64 4.56 3.02 0.62
C ILE A 64 4.26 4.43 0.12
N ASN A 65 4.75 5.46 0.79
CA ASN A 65 4.46 6.85 0.41
C ASN A 65 5.03 7.25 -0.97
N GLY A 66 6.18 6.69 -1.37
CA GLY A 66 6.82 7.02 -2.64
C GLY A 66 6.28 6.27 -3.86
N VAL A 67 5.71 5.08 -3.63
CA VAL A 67 5.21 4.19 -4.69
C VAL A 67 3.68 4.20 -4.79
N GLN A 68 2.97 4.51 -3.69
CA GLN A 68 1.51 4.61 -3.67
C GLN A 68 1.00 5.59 -4.73
N GLY A 69 0.09 5.12 -5.58
CA GLY A 69 -0.50 5.93 -6.64
C GLY A 69 0.40 6.17 -7.86
N ARG A 70 1.63 5.63 -7.91
CA ARG A 70 2.45 5.68 -9.14
C ARG A 70 1.73 4.96 -10.28
N ARG A 71 1.72 5.55 -11.47
CA ARG A 71 1.10 4.94 -12.65
C ARG A 71 2.11 4.02 -13.32
N LEU A 72 1.92 2.71 -13.23
CA LEU A 72 2.70 1.71 -13.95
C LEU A 72 1.85 1.13 -15.08
N MET A 73 2.34 1.20 -16.32
CA MET A 73 1.58 0.75 -17.51
C MET A 73 0.18 1.39 -17.63
N GLY A 74 0.04 2.64 -17.20
CA GLY A 74 -1.23 3.38 -17.23
C GLY A 74 -2.16 3.10 -16.03
N ARG A 75 -1.79 2.20 -15.12
CA ARG A 75 -2.60 1.82 -13.95
C ARG A 75 -1.98 2.36 -12.66
N PRO A 76 -2.75 3.03 -11.78
CA PRO A 76 -2.23 3.51 -10.50
C PRO A 76 -1.98 2.32 -9.56
N LEU A 77 -0.76 2.19 -9.06
CA LEU A 77 -0.40 1.15 -8.11
C LEU A 77 -1.06 1.40 -6.75
N VAL A 78 -1.50 0.32 -6.11
CA VAL A 78 -2.07 0.35 -4.77
C VAL A 78 -1.09 -0.31 -3.81
N VAL A 79 -0.41 0.47 -3.00
CA VAL A 79 0.59 0.05 -2.03
C VAL A 79 0.06 0.32 -0.63
N ASN A 80 -0.02 -0.72 0.19
CA ASN A 80 -0.49 -0.64 1.57
C ASN A 80 0.41 -1.45 2.51
N GLU A 81 0.32 -1.18 3.82
CA GLU A 81 0.92 -2.05 4.82
C GLU A 81 0.22 -3.42 4.79
N ALA A 82 0.97 -4.48 4.52
CA ALA A 82 0.45 -5.83 4.57
C ALA A 82 0.44 -6.29 6.03
N VAL A 83 -0.76 -6.36 6.61
CA VAL A 83 -0.97 -6.97 7.92
C VAL A 83 -0.68 -8.47 7.80
N GLN A 84 0.54 -8.88 8.16
CA GLN A 84 0.76 -10.28 8.47
C GLN A 84 0.01 -10.57 9.77
N LYS A 85 -1.14 -11.24 9.63
CA LYS A 85 -1.82 -11.89 10.75
C LYS A 85 -0.80 -12.84 11.36
N LYS A 86 -0.07 -12.38 12.39
CA LYS A 86 0.77 -13.24 13.24
C LYS A 86 -0.18 -14.34 13.69
N GLY A 87 0.01 -15.54 13.16
CA GLY A 87 -0.77 -16.71 13.53
C GLY A 87 -0.76 -16.81 15.04
N GLY A 88 -1.93 -16.68 15.65
CA GLY A 88 -2.13 -16.92 17.07
C GLY A 88 -1.75 -18.35 17.37
N LYS A 89 -0.50 -18.57 17.77
CA LYS A 89 -0.06 -19.78 18.47
C LYS A 89 -0.52 -19.65 19.92
N ASN A 90 -1.83 -19.76 20.15
CA ASN A 90 -2.37 -20.09 21.46
C ASN A 90 -3.66 -20.88 21.28
N ARG A 91 -3.52 -22.07 20.67
CA ARG A 91 -4.49 -23.14 20.85
C ARG A 91 -3.95 -23.98 22.00
N PRO A 92 -4.34 -23.74 23.27
CA PRO A 92 -4.06 -24.70 24.31
C PRO A 92 -4.70 -26.01 23.87
N LYS A 93 -3.86 -27.03 23.65
CA LYS A 93 -4.33 -28.41 23.59
C LYS A 93 -4.76 -28.78 25.00
N ILE A 94 -5.95 -28.35 25.40
CA ILE A 94 -6.68 -28.98 26.49
C ILE A 94 -6.98 -30.38 25.97
N GLY A 95 -6.21 -31.34 26.47
CA GLY A 95 -6.47 -32.76 26.27
C GLY A 95 -7.87 -33.12 26.76
N PRO A 96 -8.40 -34.27 26.35
CA PRO A 96 -9.73 -34.69 26.75
C PRO A 96 -9.80 -34.76 28.29
N PRO A 97 -10.70 -34.05 28.97
CA PRO A 97 -11.08 -34.41 30.32
C PRO A 97 -11.87 -35.71 30.22
N ASP A 98 -11.19 -36.80 30.56
CA ASP A 98 -11.85 -38.07 30.82
C ASP A 98 -12.81 -37.89 32.01
N SER A 99 -14.09 -38.18 31.75
CA SER A 99 -15.11 -38.65 32.70
C SER A 99 -15.55 -37.73 33.87
N VAL A 100 -16.76 -37.15 33.75
CA VAL A 100 -17.94 -37.41 34.62
C VAL A 100 -19.21 -36.72 34.07
N PRO A 101 -20.25 -37.47 33.62
CA PRO A 101 -21.59 -36.91 33.45
C PRO A 101 -22.37 -37.02 34.77
N GLN A 102 -22.64 -35.88 35.42
CA GLN A 102 -23.77 -35.74 36.33
C GLN A 102 -24.71 -34.69 35.76
N THR A 103 -25.92 -35.15 35.39
CA THR A 103 -27.26 -34.61 35.76
C THR A 103 -27.35 -33.10 35.97
N SER A 104 -28.29 -32.33 35.45
CA SER A 104 -29.67 -32.54 34.99
C SER A 104 -30.24 -31.16 34.66
N SER A 105 -31.32 -31.10 33.86
CA SER A 105 -32.36 -30.05 33.84
C SER A 105 -31.93 -28.58 33.64
N GLY A 106 -32.38 -27.78 32.70
CA GLY A 106 -33.52 -27.82 31.80
C GLY A 106 -33.74 -26.38 31.28
N THR A 107 -34.35 -26.26 30.10
CA THR A 107 -35.26 -25.14 29.74
C THR A 107 -34.64 -23.73 29.81
N GLY A 108 -34.01 -23.18 28.78
CA GLY A 108 -34.58 -22.96 27.45
C GLY A 108 -35.72 -21.94 27.51
N ARG A 109 -35.45 -20.66 27.15
CA ARG A 109 -36.33 -19.79 26.32
C ARG A 109 -35.80 -18.35 26.23
N THR A 110 -35.19 -18.02 25.10
CA THR A 110 -35.72 -17.21 23.97
C THR A 110 -35.76 -15.71 24.28
N SER A 111 -34.82 -14.90 23.82
CA SER A 111 -34.72 -14.32 22.45
C SER A 111 -35.90 -13.42 22.09
N THR A 112 -35.63 -12.16 21.80
CA THR A 112 -36.26 -11.32 20.75
C THR A 112 -35.66 -9.90 20.86
N ILE A 113 -34.71 -9.52 19.99
CA ILE A 113 -34.80 -8.99 18.61
C ILE A 113 -35.19 -7.52 18.51
N SER A 114 -34.51 -6.86 17.55
CA SER A 114 -34.94 -5.64 16.83
C SER A 114 -34.76 -4.33 17.61
N SER A 115 -34.28 -3.23 17.03
CA SER A 115 -34.38 -2.77 15.65
C SER A 115 -33.35 -1.66 15.39
N ALA A 116 -32.92 -1.56 14.13
CA ALA A 116 -31.99 -0.56 13.60
C ALA A 116 -32.73 0.73 13.13
N PRO A 117 -32.17 1.59 12.23
CA PRO A 117 -31.81 2.98 12.50
C PRO A 117 -32.64 4.02 11.70
N ALA A 118 -32.65 5.30 12.11
CA ALA A 118 -33.30 6.38 11.35
C ALA A 118 -32.36 7.57 11.10
N SER A 119 -31.91 7.63 9.84
CA SER A 119 -31.66 8.75 8.92
C SER A 119 -31.09 10.11 9.40
N PRO A 120 -30.08 10.65 8.69
CA PRO A 120 -29.59 12.01 8.86
C PRO A 120 -30.43 13.01 8.03
N VAL A 121 -30.67 14.20 8.55
CA VAL A 121 -31.27 15.29 7.77
C VAL A 121 -30.72 16.65 8.17
N ARG A 122 -30.45 17.45 7.12
CA ARG A 122 -30.37 18.92 7.02
C ARG A 122 -28.96 19.50 7.10
N VAL A 123 -28.41 20.05 6.02
CA VAL A 123 -28.73 21.25 5.18
C VAL A 123 -27.86 22.42 5.61
N SER A 124 -27.48 23.23 4.61
CA SER A 124 -27.08 24.66 4.64
C SER A 124 -25.74 24.81 3.91
N THR A 125 -25.73 25.19 2.63
CA THR A 125 -25.71 26.60 2.17
C THR A 125 -24.71 27.41 2.98
N SER A 126 -23.59 27.89 2.42
CA SER A 126 -23.44 29.30 1.98
C SER A 126 -21.96 29.49 1.57
N ARG A 127 -21.66 30.03 0.38
CA ARG A 127 -21.22 31.43 0.18
C ARG A 127 -19.87 31.77 0.82
N ALA A 128 -18.83 31.98 0.01
CA ALA A 128 -18.02 33.19 0.05
C ALA A 128 -16.91 33.17 -1.01
N LEU A 129 -16.84 34.28 -1.73
CA LEU A 129 -15.81 34.69 -2.67
C LEU A 129 -14.45 34.82 -1.96
N HIS A 130 -13.35 34.51 -2.66
CA HIS A 130 -12.07 35.14 -2.34
C HIS A 130 -11.19 35.36 -3.57
N ASP A 131 -10.51 36.47 -3.47
CA ASP A 131 -9.98 37.39 -4.45
C ASP A 131 -8.78 36.86 -5.26
N LYS A 132 -8.81 37.10 -6.57
CA LYS A 132 -7.63 36.95 -7.44
C LYS A 132 -6.75 38.18 -7.28
N SER A 133 -5.83 38.13 -6.34
CA SER A 133 -4.74 39.11 -6.26
C SER A 133 -3.71 38.85 -7.36
N ALA A 134 -3.42 39.93 -8.10
CA ALA A 134 -2.39 40.04 -9.10
C ALA A 134 -1.07 40.48 -8.44
N ASP A 135 0.01 39.76 -8.73
CA ASP A 135 1.41 40.20 -8.72
C ASP A 135 2.16 39.09 -9.49
N GLY A 136 2.94 39.29 -10.54
CA GLY A 136 3.91 40.34 -10.77
C GLY A 136 5.24 39.64 -11.12
N GLN A 137 5.77 39.96 -12.30
CA GLN A 137 7.19 39.90 -12.67
C GLN A 137 7.91 38.58 -13.05
N VAL A 138 8.24 38.54 -14.36
CA VAL A 138 9.60 38.48 -14.92
C VAL A 138 10.47 37.28 -14.58
N SER A 139 10.67 36.42 -15.59
CA SER A 139 11.99 35.82 -15.86
C SER A 139 12.16 35.52 -17.36
N LYS A 140 12.38 36.60 -18.13
CA LYS A 140 13.05 36.52 -19.44
C LYS A 140 14.53 36.88 -19.23
N ARG A 141 15.40 35.90 -19.00
CA ARG A 141 16.85 36.07 -19.22
C ARG A 141 17.41 34.78 -19.78
N ASN A 142 17.59 34.78 -21.11
CA ASN A 142 18.34 33.79 -21.86
C ASN A 142 19.75 34.36 -22.07
N PRO A 143 20.79 33.92 -21.32
CA PRO A 143 22.14 34.41 -21.52
C PRO A 143 22.81 33.72 -22.70
N ARG A 144 22.89 34.48 -23.80
CA ARG A 144 24.02 34.59 -24.73
C ARG A 144 24.89 33.34 -24.95
N ARG A 145 24.51 32.59 -26.00
CA ARG A 145 25.36 32.17 -27.14
C ARG A 145 26.86 32.48 -27.00
N SER A 146 27.62 31.58 -26.37
CA SER A 146 29.07 31.54 -26.45
C SER A 146 29.48 30.89 -27.79
N ALA A 147 29.63 31.72 -28.81
CA ALA A 147 30.28 31.31 -30.06
C ALA A 147 31.79 31.16 -29.81
N GLY A 148 32.24 29.93 -29.56
CA GLY A 148 33.65 29.56 -29.63
C GLY A 148 34.14 29.67 -31.07
N ARG A 149 34.80 30.79 -31.39
CA ARG A 149 35.58 30.94 -32.62
C ARG A 149 36.77 29.98 -32.57
N ASN A 150 36.84 29.12 -33.57
CA ASN A 150 37.94 28.21 -33.83
C ASN A 150 38.86 28.85 -34.88
N PRO A 151 40.09 29.30 -34.58
CA PRO A 151 41.04 29.63 -35.62
C PRO A 151 41.75 28.36 -36.08
N ARG A 152 41.40 27.93 -37.29
CA ARG A 152 42.18 27.00 -38.12
C ARG A 152 43.56 27.59 -38.43
N ARG A 153 44.48 26.67 -38.78
CA ARG A 153 45.64 26.82 -39.69
C ARG A 153 46.95 27.19 -38.97
N SER A 154 47.93 26.28 -38.82
CA SER A 154 48.76 25.57 -39.81
C SER A 154 49.71 26.51 -40.57
N THR A 155 50.96 26.56 -40.10
CA THR A 155 52.24 26.26 -40.79
C THR A 155 53.35 26.40 -39.76
#